data_AF-A0A602YHZ5-F1
#
_entry.id   AF-A0A602YHZ5-F1
#
_cell.length_a   1.000
_cell.length_b   1.000
_cell.length_c   1.000
_cell.angle_alpha   90.00
_cell.angle_beta   90.00
_cell.angle_gamma   90.00
#
_symmetry.space_group_name_H-M   'P 1'
#
loop_
_entity.id
_entity.type
_entity.pdbx_description
1 polymer ?
#
loop_
_entity_poly.entity_id
_entity_poly.type
_entity_poly.pdbx_seq_one_letter_code
_entity_poly.pdbx_strand_id
1 'polypeptide(L)'
;MTALNKQALREAAEKAGKDKWQAKKINGDFYVIRSGSYIKQCGITSYQPIAEIDHKPVRDFVAMVNPATTLALLDENLQLQREKDATEAVALALRDDMRQAREQLEAAEKRNAEQREYYEGVIADGSKRIAELESNEVREVRNQFLVVRHPGKTPAIKHCTGDLEEFLRKLIEQDPLVTIDIITHRYYGVGGQWVQDAGEYLQMMQGAGIGVKHQEDSVDSDVSSRNQPGMVVAVHIDAGDFVKVKGQVFEVEETDFDDHDVTLWFVGGNTLKCAAGCPVEVVSAPVAAGIKVKGSEHDRSTKR
;
A
#
# COMPACT_ATOMS: atom_id res chain seq x y z
N MET A 1 13.75 44.98 36.52
CA MET A 1 15.22 44.82 36.43
C MET A 1 15.76 46.00 35.65
N THR A 2 16.67 46.78 36.23
CA THR A 2 17.37 47.86 35.53
C THR A 2 18.12 47.25 34.35
N ALA A 3 17.86 47.72 33.13
CA ALA A 3 18.52 47.22 31.93
C ALA A 3 20.02 47.48 32.07
N LEU A 4 20.78 46.42 32.33
CA LEU A 4 22.23 46.50 32.43
C LEU A 4 22.76 46.96 31.07
N ASN A 5 23.44 48.10 31.03
CA ASN A 5 23.95 48.65 29.79
C ASN A 5 25.16 47.82 29.33
N LYS A 6 24.91 46.83 28.47
CA LYS A 6 25.93 45.92 27.93
C LYS A 6 27.04 46.64 27.17
N GLN A 7 26.72 47.77 26.53
CA GLN A 7 27.68 48.58 25.80
C GLN A 7 28.65 49.27 26.76
N ALA A 8 28.12 49.89 27.82
CA ALA A 8 28.95 50.48 28.87
C ALA A 8 29.83 49.44 29.57
N LEU A 9 29.32 48.21 29.78
CA LEU A 9 30.11 47.11 30.35
C LEU A 9 31.22 46.66 29.39
N ARG A 10 30.94 46.60 28.08
CA ARG A 10 31.95 46.29 27.05
C ARG A 10 33.07 47.32 27.06
N GLU A 11 32.73 48.60 27.01
CA GLU A 11 33.70 49.71 27.04
C GLU A 11 34.56 49.70 28.30
N ALA A 12 33.95 49.44 29.46
CA ALA A 12 34.67 49.29 30.72
C ALA A 12 35.67 48.11 30.68
N ALA A 13 35.25 46.97 30.13
CA ALA A 13 36.12 45.80 29.99
C ALA A 13 37.26 46.05 28.98
N GLU A 14 37.00 46.70 27.85
CA GLU A 14 38.06 47.05 26.88
C GLU A 14 39.09 48.01 27.48
N LYS A 15 38.63 49.00 28.26
CA LYS A 15 39.50 49.95 28.95
C LYS A 15 40.33 49.30 30.06
N ALA A 16 39.79 48.29 30.74
CA ALA A 16 40.49 47.54 31.79
C ALA A 16 41.61 46.62 31.26
N GLY A 17 41.67 46.39 29.94
CA GLY A 17 42.69 45.57 29.28
C GLY A 17 42.18 44.15 29.00
N LYS A 18 42.31 43.70 27.74
CA LYS A 18 41.80 42.40 27.25
C LYS A 18 42.65 41.19 27.70
N ASP A 19 43.55 41.38 28.64
CA ASP A 19 44.43 40.37 29.17
C ASP A 19 43.72 39.46 30.19
N LYS A 20 44.13 38.19 30.23
CA LYS A 20 43.65 37.25 31.24
C LYS A 20 44.33 37.55 32.56
N TRP A 21 43.56 37.50 33.65
CA TRP A 21 44.08 37.70 34.99
C TRP A 21 44.21 36.37 35.73
N GLN A 22 45.12 36.30 36.70
CA GLN A 22 45.28 35.15 37.58
C GLN A 22 45.35 35.59 39.05
N ALA A 23 44.71 34.81 39.92
CA ALA A 23 44.87 34.94 41.36
C ALA A 23 46.17 34.27 41.80
N LYS A 24 46.94 34.91 42.69
CA LYS A 24 48.18 34.35 43.25
C LYS A 24 48.36 34.77 44.71
N LYS A 25 48.93 33.88 45.53
CA LYS A 25 49.51 34.23 46.84
C LYS A 25 51.01 34.47 46.66
N ILE A 26 51.50 35.64 47.05
CA ILE A 26 52.91 36.03 46.93
C ILE A 26 53.37 36.56 48.29
N ASN A 27 54.40 35.96 48.87
CA ASN A 27 55.02 36.36 50.15
C ASN A 27 54.10 36.47 51.37
N GLY A 28 52.86 35.95 51.32
CA GLY A 28 51.90 36.04 52.41
C GLY A 28 50.59 36.66 51.95
N ASP A 29 50.68 37.58 51.00
CA ASP A 29 49.59 38.44 50.55
C ASP A 29 48.96 37.93 49.25
N PHE A 30 47.79 38.46 48.95
CA PHE A 30 46.88 37.94 47.94
C PHE A 30 46.69 38.94 46.80
N TYR A 31 47.11 38.54 45.59
CA TYR A 31 47.14 39.41 44.43
C TYR A 31 46.33 38.87 43.26
N VAL A 32 45.74 39.78 42.50
CA VAL A 32 45.39 39.57 41.09
C VAL A 32 46.52 40.11 40.25
N ILE A 33 47.09 39.28 39.38
CA ILE A 33 48.20 39.64 38.50
C ILE A 33 47.87 39.27 37.07
N ARG A 34 48.56 39.88 36.10
CA ARG A 34 48.44 39.47 34.69
C ARG A 34 48.83 38.00 34.53
N SER A 35 47.99 37.22 33.86
CA SER A 35 48.24 35.80 33.63
C SER A 35 49.54 35.61 32.87
N GLY A 36 50.39 34.70 33.35
CA GLY A 36 51.73 34.44 32.77
C GLY A 36 52.82 35.45 33.15
N SER A 37 52.52 36.52 33.89
CA SER A 37 53.54 37.51 34.30
C SER A 37 54.45 37.06 35.45
N TYR A 38 54.06 36.01 36.20
CA TYR A 38 54.79 35.54 37.37
C TYR A 38 56.06 34.78 36.99
N ILE A 39 57.22 35.32 37.35
CA ILE A 39 58.53 34.72 37.12
C ILE A 39 59.28 34.68 38.46
N LYS A 40 59.89 33.53 38.78
CA LYS A 40 60.75 33.37 39.94
C LYS A 40 62.10 32.82 39.49
N GLN A 41 63.15 33.64 39.53
CA GLN A 41 64.51 33.29 39.09
C GLN A 41 65.53 33.79 40.11
N CYS A 42 66.49 32.94 40.50
CA CYS A 42 67.61 33.29 41.40
C CYS A 42 67.21 34.08 42.66
N GLY A 43 66.11 33.71 43.32
CA GLY A 43 65.60 34.40 44.52
C GLY A 43 64.82 35.69 44.25
N ILE A 44 64.84 36.21 43.03
CA ILE A 44 64.06 37.38 42.60
C ILE A 44 62.71 36.91 42.05
N THR A 45 61.64 37.54 42.54
CA THR A 45 60.27 37.31 42.04
C THR A 45 59.81 38.55 41.30
N SER A 46 59.42 38.41 40.03
CA SER A 46 58.83 39.48 39.23
C SER A 46 57.43 39.08 38.74
N TYR A 47 56.54 40.08 38.67
CA TYR A 47 55.15 39.93 38.24
C TYR A 47 54.56 41.30 37.90
N GLN A 48 53.43 41.31 37.20
CA GLN A 48 52.67 42.54 36.91
C GLN A 48 51.40 42.57 37.77
N PRO A 49 51.39 43.34 38.88
CA PRO A 49 50.22 43.43 39.76
C PRO A 49 49.10 44.23 39.11
N ILE A 50 47.86 43.80 39.36
CA ILE A 50 46.63 44.51 38.98
C ILE A 50 45.95 45.06 40.23
N ALA A 51 45.77 44.22 41.25
CA ALA A 51 45.21 44.60 42.53
C ALA A 51 45.70 43.67 43.66
N GLU A 52 45.82 44.22 44.86
CA GLU A 52 45.98 43.47 46.10
C GLU A 52 44.60 43.34 46.76
N ILE A 53 44.18 42.10 47.04
CA ILE A 53 42.84 41.80 47.56
C ILE A 53 42.98 40.71 48.64
N ASP A 54 42.90 41.13 49.90
CA ASP A 54 43.08 40.25 51.07
C ASP A 54 42.01 39.15 51.15
N HIS A 55 40.78 39.46 50.74
CA HIS A 55 39.70 38.49 50.79
C HIS A 55 39.84 37.47 49.65
N LYS A 56 40.43 36.31 49.98
CA LYS A 56 40.76 35.22 49.05
C LYS A 56 39.61 34.87 48.07
N PRO A 57 38.35 34.66 48.49
CA PRO A 57 37.25 34.40 47.55
C PRO A 57 36.97 35.54 46.55
N VAL A 58 37.09 36.80 46.98
CA VAL A 58 36.82 37.96 46.11
C VAL A 58 37.93 38.10 45.08
N ARG A 59 39.19 37.92 45.48
CA ARG A 59 40.33 37.86 44.56
C ARG A 59 40.13 36.80 43.48
N ASP A 60 39.75 35.59 43.89
CA ASP A 60 39.55 34.46 42.97
C ASP A 60 38.43 34.75 41.97
N PHE A 61 37.33 35.35 42.45
CA PHE A 61 36.25 35.80 41.59
C PHE A 61 36.68 36.90 40.61
N VAL A 62 37.39 37.95 41.07
CA VAL A 62 37.87 39.04 40.21
C VAL A 62 38.84 38.54 39.13
N ALA A 63 39.70 37.57 39.45
CA ALA A 63 40.58 36.95 38.46
C ALA A 63 39.80 36.13 37.41
N MET A 64 38.71 35.49 37.81
CA MET A 64 37.84 34.71 36.92
C MET A 64 36.98 35.61 36.02
N VAL A 65 36.32 36.62 36.60
CA VAL A 65 35.49 37.62 35.90
C VAL A 65 36.34 38.80 35.45
N ASN A 66 37.50 38.50 34.87
CA ASN A 66 38.38 39.50 34.30
C ASN A 66 37.77 40.08 33.01
N PRO A 67 38.36 41.15 32.45
CA PRO A 67 37.80 41.79 31.26
C PRO A 67 37.76 40.86 30.04
N ALA A 68 38.74 39.97 29.87
CA ALA A 68 38.73 38.99 28.77
C ALA A 68 37.54 38.04 28.86
N THR A 69 37.26 37.48 30.05
CA THR A 69 36.09 36.62 30.30
C THR A 69 34.78 37.40 30.08
N THR A 70 34.71 38.64 30.56
CA THR A 70 33.51 39.48 30.42
C THR A 70 33.20 39.79 28.95
N LEU A 71 34.22 40.12 28.15
CA LEU A 71 34.06 40.34 26.71
C LEU A 71 33.60 39.08 25.98
N ALA A 72 34.19 37.92 26.30
CA ALA A 72 33.78 36.64 25.73
C ALA A 72 32.30 36.33 26.03
N LEU A 73 31.85 36.50 27.28
CA LEU A 73 30.45 36.31 27.66
C LEU A 73 29.50 37.29 26.97
N LEU A 74 29.94 38.54 26.73
CA LEU A 74 29.14 39.52 25.98
C LEU A 74 29.02 39.14 24.49
N ASP A 75 30.08 38.60 23.90
CA ASP A 75 30.07 38.11 22.52
C ASP A 75 29.16 36.88 22.37
N GLU A 76 29.25 35.91 23.29
CA GLU A 76 28.33 34.76 23.35
C GLU A 76 26.89 35.21 23.51
N ASN A 77 26.61 36.19 24.38
CA ASN A 77 25.27 36.69 24.58
C ASN A 77 24.70 37.38 23.32
N LEU A 78 25.55 38.12 22.59
CA LEU A 78 25.16 38.73 21.32
C LEU A 78 24.88 37.67 20.25
N GLN A 79 25.69 36.61 20.19
CA GLN A 79 25.47 35.48 19.30
C GLN A 79 24.14 34.77 19.60
N LEU A 80 23.87 34.47 20.87
CA LEU A 80 22.61 33.87 21.31
C LEU A 80 21.39 34.74 20.97
N GLN A 81 21.51 36.07 21.06
CA GLN A 81 20.43 36.97 20.64
C GLN A 81 20.15 36.85 19.13
N ARG A 82 21.19 36.82 18.30
CA ARG A 82 21.04 36.64 16.85
C ARG A 82 20.42 35.30 16.48
N GLU A 83 20.85 34.22 17.12
CA GLU A 83 20.31 32.88 16.91
C GLU A 83 18.84 32.78 17.35
N LYS A 84 18.50 33.41 18.48
CA LYS A 84 17.11 33.51 18.93
C LYS A 84 16.26 34.24 17.90
N ASP A 85 16.69 35.41 17.43
CA ASP A 85 15.94 36.20 16.46
C ASP A 85 15.78 35.47 15.12
N ALA A 86 16.82 34.75 14.66
CA ALA A 86 16.75 33.90 13.48
C ALA A 86 15.76 32.73 13.65
N THR A 87 15.78 32.08 14.81
CA THR A 87 14.85 30.99 15.14
C THR A 87 13.40 31.48 15.19
N GLU A 88 13.18 32.66 15.78
CA GLU A 88 11.86 33.30 15.83
C GLU A 88 11.34 33.65 14.44
N ALA A 89 12.20 34.18 13.56
CA ALA A 89 11.85 34.44 12.16
C ALA A 89 11.45 33.16 11.41
N VAL A 90 12.19 32.07 11.57
CA VAL A 90 11.86 30.76 10.96
C VAL A 90 10.53 30.21 11.51
N ALA A 91 10.29 30.34 12.82
CA ALA A 91 9.06 29.87 13.44
C ALA A 91 7.82 30.67 12.95
N LEU A 92 7.98 31.96 12.68
CA LEU A 92 6.92 32.78 12.08
C LEU A 92 6.63 32.38 10.64
N ALA A 93 7.66 32.19 9.81
CA ALA A 93 7.49 31.73 8.44
C ALA A 93 6.77 30.36 8.38
N LEU A 94 7.21 29.41 9.20
CA LEU A 94 6.57 28.09 9.27
C LEU A 94 5.11 28.17 9.72
N ARG A 95 4.76 29.09 10.63
CA ARG A 95 3.37 29.30 11.06
C ARG A 95 2.50 29.79 9.91
N ASP A 96 3.01 30.68 9.07
CA ASP A 96 2.28 31.20 7.94
C ASP A 96 2.13 30.16 6.82
N ASP A 97 3.19 29.38 6.54
CA ASP A 97 3.12 28.24 5.62
C ASP A 97 2.08 27.20 6.07
N MET A 98 2.04 26.88 7.37
CA MET A 98 1.05 25.96 7.94
C MET A 98 -0.38 26.51 7.83
N ARG A 99 -0.57 27.84 7.91
CA ARG A 99 -1.88 28.46 7.69
C ARG A 99 -2.31 28.32 6.23
N GLN A 100 -1.42 28.66 5.30
CA GLN A 100 -1.69 28.54 3.87
C GLN A 100 -1.98 27.08 3.46
N ALA A 101 -1.22 26.12 4.00
CA ALA A 101 -1.45 24.70 3.74
C ALA A 101 -2.84 24.24 4.22
N ARG A 102 -3.31 24.74 5.38
CA ARG A 102 -4.67 24.45 5.88
C ARG A 102 -5.76 25.05 5.00
N GLU A 103 -5.58 26.28 4.55
CA GLU A 103 -6.54 26.92 3.62
C GLU A 103 -6.62 26.18 2.28
N GLN A 104 -5.48 25.72 1.76
CA GLN A 104 -5.45 24.90 0.55
C GLN A 104 -6.13 23.55 0.76
N LEU A 105 -5.92 22.91 1.92
CA LEU A 105 -6.59 21.67 2.28
C LEU A 105 -8.10 21.84 2.35
N GLU A 106 -8.59 22.87 3.04
CA GLU A 106 -10.03 23.17 3.14
C GLU A 106 -10.65 23.44 1.75
N ALA A 107 -9.94 24.17 0.89
CA ALA A 107 -10.38 24.40 -0.49
C ALA A 107 -10.41 23.11 -1.33
N ALA A 108 -9.46 22.20 -1.14
CA ALA A 108 -9.43 20.91 -1.82
C ALA A 108 -10.54 19.97 -1.32
N GLU A 109 -10.75 19.92 0.00
CA GLU A 109 -11.84 19.15 0.62
C GLU A 109 -13.21 19.60 0.10
N LYS A 110 -13.43 20.92 0.00
CA LYS A 110 -14.65 21.48 -0.57
C LYS A 110 -14.84 21.05 -2.04
N ARG A 111 -13.80 21.13 -2.86
CA ARG A 111 -13.87 20.67 -4.28
C ARG A 111 -14.19 19.18 -4.38
N ASN A 112 -13.58 18.35 -3.54
CA ASN A 112 -13.87 16.91 -3.49
C ASN A 112 -15.32 16.64 -3.08
N ALA A 113 -15.86 17.39 -2.12
CA ALA A 113 -17.25 17.26 -1.70
C ALA A 113 -18.21 17.64 -2.85
N GLU A 114 -17.96 18.76 -3.54
CA GLU A 114 -18.74 19.18 -4.71
C GLU A 114 -18.68 18.15 -5.85
N GLN A 115 -17.50 17.60 -6.13
CA GLN A 115 -17.35 16.53 -7.13
C GLN A 115 -18.11 15.26 -6.73
N ARG A 116 -18.06 14.89 -5.45
CA ARG A 116 -18.78 13.72 -4.94
C ARG A 116 -20.29 13.88 -5.13
N GLU A 117 -20.84 15.03 -4.78
CA GLU A 117 -22.26 15.32 -4.99
C GLU A 117 -22.65 15.24 -6.49
N TYR A 118 -21.80 15.77 -7.37
CA TYR A 118 -22.02 15.67 -8.82
C TYR A 118 -22.06 14.21 -9.30
N TYR A 119 -21.09 13.38 -8.91
CA TYR A 119 -21.06 11.98 -9.33
C TYR A 119 -22.21 11.16 -8.73
N GLU A 120 -22.57 11.41 -7.47
CA GLU A 120 -23.75 10.79 -6.86
C GLU A 120 -25.03 11.11 -7.65
N GLY A 121 -25.18 12.36 -8.13
CA GLY A 121 -26.29 12.76 -9.00
C GLY A 121 -26.29 12.06 -10.36
N VAL A 122 -25.14 11.98 -11.04
CA VAL A 122 -25.00 11.27 -12.33
C VAL A 122 -25.30 9.78 -12.18
N ILE A 123 -24.82 9.16 -11.11
CA ILE A 123 -25.08 7.74 -10.82
C ILE A 123 -26.57 7.52 -10.54
N ALA A 124 -27.21 8.41 -9.77
CA ALA A 124 -28.63 8.31 -9.47
C ALA A 124 -29.51 8.43 -10.73
N ASP A 125 -29.23 9.41 -11.60
CA ASP A 125 -29.96 9.58 -12.87
C ASP A 125 -29.73 8.39 -13.81
N GLY A 126 -28.48 7.94 -13.94
CA GLY A 126 -28.14 6.75 -14.72
C GLY A 126 -28.84 5.49 -14.21
N SER A 127 -28.85 5.28 -12.88
CA SER A 127 -29.52 4.14 -12.25
C SER A 127 -31.03 4.18 -12.49
N LYS A 128 -31.65 5.37 -12.41
CA LYS A 128 -33.06 5.55 -12.73
C LYS A 128 -33.36 5.20 -14.19
N ARG A 129 -32.50 5.65 -15.12
CA ARG A 129 -32.66 5.33 -16.55
C ARG A 129 -32.52 3.84 -16.83
N ILE A 130 -31.59 3.15 -16.16
CA ILE A 130 -31.44 1.69 -16.28
C ILE A 130 -32.71 0.99 -15.77
N ALA A 131 -33.21 1.37 -14.58
CA ALA A 131 -34.44 0.79 -14.04
C ALA A 131 -35.66 1.00 -14.96
N GLU A 132 -35.78 2.17 -15.59
CA GLU A 132 -36.81 2.43 -16.61
C GLU A 132 -36.65 1.52 -17.84
N LEU A 133 -35.42 1.32 -18.31
CA LEU A 133 -35.14 0.45 -19.46
C LEU A 133 -35.40 -1.03 -19.13
N GLU A 134 -35.02 -1.48 -17.94
CA GLU A 134 -35.29 -2.84 -17.44
C GLU A 134 -36.79 -3.10 -17.26
N SER A 135 -37.55 -2.11 -16.78
CA SER A 135 -39.01 -2.24 -16.67
C SER A 135 -39.71 -2.27 -18.03
N ASN A 136 -39.14 -1.60 -19.04
CA ASN A 136 -39.66 -1.59 -20.41
C ASN A 136 -39.11 -2.73 -21.27
N GLU A 137 -38.17 -3.53 -20.74
CA GLU A 137 -37.58 -4.67 -21.43
C GLU A 137 -38.63 -5.78 -21.59
N VAL A 138 -39.05 -6.02 -22.84
CA VAL A 138 -39.88 -7.18 -23.18
C VAL A 138 -39.00 -8.43 -23.09
N ARG A 139 -39.07 -9.12 -21.96
CA ARG A 139 -38.50 -10.47 -21.83
C ARG A 139 -39.45 -11.45 -22.51
N GLU A 140 -39.07 -11.96 -23.68
CA GLU A 140 -39.68 -13.17 -24.25
C GLU A 140 -39.29 -14.37 -23.39
N VAL A 141 -39.97 -14.51 -22.24
CA VAL A 141 -39.82 -15.64 -21.33
C VAL A 141 -40.42 -16.84 -22.04
N ARG A 142 -39.55 -17.71 -22.58
CA ARG A 142 -39.83 -19.05 -23.14
C ARG A 142 -40.14 -19.12 -24.65
N ASN A 143 -39.32 -18.54 -25.51
CA ASN A 143 -39.29 -19.01 -26.90
C ASN A 143 -38.57 -20.37 -26.96
N GLN A 144 -39.36 -21.44 -26.91
CA GLN A 144 -38.88 -22.82 -27.08
C GLN A 144 -39.07 -23.23 -28.55
N PHE A 145 -37.98 -23.62 -29.20
CA PHE A 145 -38.00 -24.17 -30.55
C PHE A 145 -37.66 -25.65 -30.50
N LEU A 146 -38.43 -26.45 -31.23
CA LEU A 146 -38.23 -27.88 -31.38
C LEU A 146 -37.60 -28.13 -32.74
N VAL A 147 -36.47 -28.85 -32.77
CA VAL A 147 -35.93 -29.40 -34.01
C VAL A 147 -36.43 -30.83 -34.14
N VAL A 148 -37.37 -31.03 -35.06
CA VAL A 148 -37.98 -32.34 -35.31
C VAL A 148 -37.27 -32.99 -36.49
N ARG A 149 -36.69 -34.17 -36.27
CA ARG A 149 -36.01 -34.95 -37.32
C ARG A 149 -36.77 -36.25 -37.57
N HIS A 150 -37.09 -36.49 -38.84
CA HIS A 150 -37.67 -37.75 -39.30
C HIS A 150 -36.63 -38.51 -40.13
N PRO A 151 -36.56 -39.85 -40.02
CA PRO A 151 -35.63 -40.64 -40.81
C PRO A 151 -35.88 -40.45 -42.32
N GLY A 152 -34.84 -40.03 -43.04
CA GLY A 152 -34.88 -39.78 -44.49
C GLY A 152 -35.50 -38.44 -44.91
N LYS A 153 -35.81 -37.51 -43.99
CA LYS A 153 -36.34 -36.17 -44.29
C LYS A 153 -35.45 -35.07 -43.72
N THR A 154 -35.54 -33.88 -44.31
CA THR A 154 -34.90 -32.67 -43.79
C THR A 154 -35.49 -32.29 -42.42
N PRO A 155 -34.67 -31.96 -41.41
CA PRO A 155 -35.13 -31.49 -40.11
C PRO A 155 -36.04 -30.26 -40.23
N ALA A 156 -37.08 -30.18 -39.40
CA ALA A 156 -38.01 -29.06 -39.35
C ALA A 156 -37.96 -28.37 -37.99
N ILE A 157 -37.85 -27.04 -37.99
CA ILE A 157 -37.92 -26.22 -36.78
C ILE A 157 -39.38 -25.87 -36.53
N LYS A 158 -39.92 -26.25 -35.37
CA LYS A 158 -41.29 -25.92 -34.94
C LYS A 158 -41.26 -25.06 -33.70
N HIS A 159 -42.13 -24.06 -33.65
CA HIS A 159 -42.36 -23.24 -32.46
C HIS A 159 -43.54 -23.79 -31.67
N CYS A 160 -43.36 -24.03 -30.37
CA CYS A 160 -44.46 -24.46 -29.51
C CYS A 160 -45.32 -23.27 -29.08
N THR A 161 -46.54 -23.19 -29.61
CA THR A 161 -47.59 -22.33 -29.05
C THR A 161 -48.54 -23.20 -28.20
N GLY A 162 -48.43 -23.16 -26.88
CA GLY A 162 -49.30 -23.92 -25.96
C GLY A 162 -48.55 -24.88 -25.03
N ASP A 163 -49.27 -25.89 -24.50
CA ASP A 163 -48.69 -26.92 -23.64
C ASP A 163 -47.71 -27.82 -24.40
N LEU A 164 -46.46 -27.89 -23.93
CA LEU A 164 -45.36 -28.61 -24.58
C LEU A 164 -45.61 -30.11 -24.57
N GLU A 165 -46.15 -30.66 -23.49
CA GLU A 165 -46.31 -32.10 -23.31
C GLU A 165 -47.35 -32.67 -24.28
N GLU A 166 -48.50 -31.99 -24.42
CA GLU A 166 -49.52 -32.38 -25.39
C GLU A 166 -49.03 -32.28 -26.84
N PHE A 167 -48.18 -31.27 -27.13
CA PHE A 167 -47.57 -31.12 -28.45
C PHE A 167 -46.57 -32.24 -28.78
N LEU A 168 -45.71 -32.62 -27.82
CA LEU A 168 -44.76 -33.71 -27.99
C LEU A 168 -45.47 -35.07 -28.16
N ARG A 169 -46.53 -35.33 -27.38
CA ARG A 169 -47.34 -36.56 -27.51
C ARG A 169 -47.92 -36.70 -28.91
N LYS A 170 -48.52 -35.63 -29.46
CA LYS A 170 -49.08 -35.64 -30.83
C LYS A 170 -48.02 -35.92 -31.90
N LEU A 171 -46.79 -35.44 -31.73
CA LEU A 171 -45.70 -35.69 -32.69
C LEU A 171 -45.22 -37.15 -32.66
N ILE A 172 -45.04 -37.71 -31.46
CA ILE A 172 -44.58 -39.09 -31.28
C ILE A 172 -45.66 -40.10 -31.71
N GLU A 173 -46.93 -39.79 -31.48
CA GLU A 173 -48.05 -40.63 -31.90
C GLU A 173 -48.21 -40.69 -33.43
N GLN A 174 -47.85 -39.61 -34.14
CA GLN A 174 -47.85 -39.57 -35.61
C GLN A 174 -46.70 -40.35 -36.25
N ASP A 175 -45.53 -40.37 -35.60
CA ASP A 175 -44.35 -41.08 -36.10
C ASP A 175 -43.52 -41.63 -34.92
N PRO A 176 -43.63 -42.94 -34.60
CA PRO A 176 -42.92 -43.54 -33.47
C PRO A 176 -41.39 -43.53 -33.59
N LEU A 177 -40.84 -43.27 -34.78
CA LEU A 177 -39.40 -43.20 -35.04
C LEU A 177 -38.88 -41.75 -35.09
N VAL A 178 -39.71 -40.77 -34.76
CA VAL A 178 -39.31 -39.35 -34.73
C VAL A 178 -38.30 -39.09 -33.61
N THR A 179 -37.22 -38.38 -33.93
CA THR A 179 -36.28 -37.84 -32.94
C THR A 179 -36.51 -36.34 -32.79
N ILE A 180 -36.73 -35.87 -31.56
CA ILE A 180 -37.04 -34.47 -31.26
C ILE A 180 -35.95 -33.92 -30.35
N ASP A 181 -35.27 -32.88 -30.80
CA ASP A 181 -34.35 -32.12 -29.98
C ASP A 181 -35.03 -30.83 -29.52
N ILE A 182 -35.10 -30.64 -28.21
CA ILE A 182 -35.71 -29.45 -27.60
C ILE A 182 -34.62 -28.41 -27.40
N ILE A 183 -34.75 -27.27 -28.08
CA ILE A 183 -33.85 -26.13 -27.91
C ILE A 183 -34.61 -25.04 -27.19
N THR A 184 -34.34 -24.89 -25.89
CA THR A 184 -34.87 -23.78 -25.09
C THR A 184 -33.92 -22.58 -25.20
N HIS A 185 -34.41 -21.43 -25.66
CA HIS A 185 -33.64 -20.18 -25.61
C HIS A 185 -34.00 -19.39 -24.35
N ARG A 186 -32.98 -18.98 -23.57
CA ARG A 186 -33.08 -17.85 -22.65
C ARG A 186 -32.51 -16.62 -23.36
N TYR A 187 -33.36 -15.62 -23.62
CA TYR A 187 -32.89 -14.33 -24.12
C TYR A 187 -32.29 -13.56 -22.94
N TYR A 188 -30.99 -13.29 -22.96
CA TYR A 188 -30.32 -12.43 -21.97
C TYR A 188 -29.62 -11.25 -22.68
N GLY A 189 -30.06 -10.03 -22.36
CA GLY A 189 -29.32 -8.79 -22.61
C GLY A 189 -29.40 -8.17 -24.01
N VAL A 190 -28.92 -6.93 -24.10
CA VAL A 190 -28.99 -5.98 -25.24
C VAL A 190 -28.13 -6.39 -26.46
N GLY A 191 -27.69 -7.64 -26.55
CA GLY A 191 -26.74 -8.12 -27.57
C GLY A 191 -27.09 -9.44 -28.26
N GLY A 192 -28.19 -10.13 -27.88
CA GLY A 192 -28.69 -11.31 -28.60
C GLY A 192 -27.67 -12.45 -28.78
N GLN A 193 -26.98 -12.85 -27.71
CA GLN A 193 -26.04 -13.98 -27.75
C GLN A 193 -26.80 -15.32 -27.76
N TRP A 194 -26.55 -16.16 -28.77
CA TRP A 194 -27.12 -17.53 -28.84
C TRP A 194 -26.36 -18.46 -27.89
N VAL A 195 -27.03 -19.01 -26.88
CA VAL A 195 -26.45 -19.99 -25.94
C VAL A 195 -27.25 -21.30 -26.02
N GLN A 196 -26.55 -22.42 -26.26
CA GLN A 196 -27.12 -23.79 -26.21
C GLN A 196 -27.04 -24.30 -24.77
N ASP A 197 -28.11 -24.17 -23.99
CA ASP A 197 -28.22 -24.88 -22.70
C ASP A 197 -28.76 -26.30 -22.92
N ALA A 198 -27.89 -27.22 -23.32
CA ALA A 198 -28.22 -28.65 -23.43
C ALA A 198 -28.10 -29.40 -22.08
N GLY A 199 -27.35 -28.85 -21.11
CA GLY A 199 -26.98 -29.55 -19.86
C GLY A 199 -28.13 -29.71 -18.85
N GLU A 200 -28.83 -28.62 -18.51
CA GLU A 200 -29.90 -28.65 -17.48
C GLU A 200 -31.09 -29.55 -17.88
N TYR A 201 -31.41 -29.63 -19.18
CA TYR A 201 -32.53 -30.43 -19.68
C TYR A 201 -32.20 -31.94 -19.76
N LEU A 202 -30.94 -32.29 -20.05
CA LEU A 202 -30.45 -33.68 -20.05
C LEU A 202 -30.51 -34.30 -18.65
N GLN A 203 -30.25 -33.50 -17.61
CA GLN A 203 -30.34 -33.95 -16.21
C GLN A 203 -31.79 -34.27 -15.80
N MET A 204 -32.76 -33.46 -16.24
CA MET A 204 -34.19 -33.77 -16.05
C MET A 204 -34.64 -35.02 -16.81
N MET A 205 -34.11 -35.25 -18.02
CA MET A 205 -34.42 -36.44 -18.83
C MET A 205 -33.75 -37.73 -18.31
N GLN A 206 -32.59 -37.63 -17.64
CA GLN A 206 -31.97 -38.75 -16.92
C GLN A 206 -32.81 -39.20 -15.70
N GLY A 207 -33.48 -38.27 -15.02
CA GLY A 207 -34.46 -38.60 -13.96
C GLY A 207 -35.69 -39.37 -14.47
N ALA A 208 -36.00 -39.26 -15.76
CA ALA A 208 -37.10 -39.95 -16.43
C ALA A 208 -36.70 -41.30 -17.09
N GLY A 209 -35.45 -41.76 -16.92
CA GLY A 209 -35.03 -43.11 -17.31
C GLY A 209 -34.62 -43.31 -18.77
N ILE A 210 -34.27 -42.25 -19.51
CA ILE A 210 -33.74 -42.36 -20.87
C ILE A 210 -32.21 -42.36 -20.83
N GLY A 211 -31.61 -43.54 -21.04
CA GLY A 211 -30.18 -43.76 -20.88
C GLY A 211 -29.32 -43.09 -21.95
N VAL A 212 -28.65 -41.99 -21.59
CA VAL A 212 -27.49 -41.45 -22.31
C VAL A 212 -26.34 -41.34 -21.31
N LYS A 213 -25.24 -42.06 -21.59
CA LYS A 213 -24.03 -42.01 -20.78
C LYS A 213 -23.24 -40.76 -21.14
N HIS A 214 -22.92 -39.95 -20.14
CA HIS A 214 -21.86 -38.96 -20.22
C HIS A 214 -20.81 -39.29 -19.15
N GLN A 215 -19.55 -39.17 -19.54
CA GLN A 215 -18.41 -39.19 -18.63
C GLN A 215 -18.06 -37.73 -18.36
N GLU A 216 -18.29 -37.28 -17.14
CA GLU A 216 -17.88 -35.96 -16.64
C GLU A 216 -16.99 -36.18 -15.42
N ASP A 217 -15.77 -35.67 -15.51
CA ASP A 217 -14.89 -35.48 -14.38
C ASP A 217 -15.36 -34.22 -13.63
N SER A 218 -15.80 -34.40 -12.40
CA SER A 218 -16.26 -33.35 -11.49
C SER A 218 -15.10 -32.47 -11.05
N VAL A 219 -15.26 -31.15 -11.15
CA VAL A 219 -14.42 -30.18 -10.44
C VAL A 219 -15.24 -29.58 -9.31
N ASP A 220 -14.82 -29.88 -8.07
CA ASP A 220 -15.41 -29.36 -6.84
C ASP A 220 -15.35 -27.84 -6.79
N SER A 221 -16.49 -27.26 -6.46
CA SER A 221 -16.68 -25.84 -6.18
C SER A 221 -16.22 -25.52 -4.77
N ASP A 222 -14.99 -25.01 -4.63
CA ASP A 222 -14.58 -24.16 -3.52
C ASP A 222 -13.27 -23.47 -3.89
N VAL A 223 -13.30 -22.14 -4.11
CA VAL A 223 -12.29 -21.08 -3.84
C VAL A 223 -12.66 -19.85 -4.68
N SER A 224 -13.31 -18.85 -4.08
CA SER A 224 -13.88 -17.67 -4.76
C SER A 224 -12.87 -16.55 -5.08
N SER A 225 -11.62 -16.88 -5.42
CA SER A 225 -10.61 -15.87 -5.77
C SER A 225 -9.50 -16.38 -6.69
N ARG A 226 -9.64 -17.57 -7.31
CA ARG A 226 -8.64 -18.10 -8.24
C ARG A 226 -8.90 -17.66 -9.67
N ASN A 227 -7.84 -17.43 -10.42
CA ASN A 227 -7.93 -17.22 -11.85
C ASN A 227 -8.41 -18.49 -12.57
N GLN A 228 -9.24 -18.31 -13.60
CA GLN A 228 -9.65 -19.45 -14.43
C GLN A 228 -8.45 -19.97 -15.25
N PRO A 229 -8.38 -21.28 -15.55
CA PRO A 229 -7.32 -21.85 -16.36
C PRO A 229 -7.23 -21.17 -17.72
N GLY A 230 -6.03 -20.75 -18.11
CA GLY A 230 -5.81 -19.97 -19.32
C GLY A 230 -4.54 -19.12 -19.26
N MET A 231 -4.33 -18.30 -20.29
CA MET A 231 -3.21 -17.35 -20.30
C MET A 231 -3.62 -16.10 -19.52
N VAL A 232 -2.98 -15.89 -18.37
CA VAL A 232 -3.21 -14.74 -17.49
C VAL A 232 -1.98 -13.87 -17.50
N VAL A 233 -2.17 -12.55 -17.51
CA VAL A 233 -1.05 -11.60 -17.44
C VAL A 233 -0.42 -11.68 -16.06
N ALA A 234 0.92 -11.70 -15.98
CA ALA A 234 1.66 -11.95 -14.74
C ALA A 234 1.24 -11.05 -13.56
N VAL A 235 0.89 -9.78 -13.82
CA VAL A 235 0.42 -8.84 -12.78
C VAL A 235 -0.92 -9.21 -12.14
N HIS A 236 -1.70 -10.08 -12.78
CA HIS A 236 -2.99 -10.55 -12.30
C HIS A 236 -2.93 -11.93 -11.66
N ILE A 237 -1.73 -12.49 -11.49
CA ILE A 237 -1.55 -13.77 -10.80
C ILE A 237 -1.50 -13.51 -9.30
N ASP A 238 -2.31 -14.26 -8.56
CA ASP A 238 -2.43 -14.11 -7.12
C ASP A 238 -1.86 -15.33 -6.39
N ALA A 239 -1.54 -15.14 -5.11
CA ALA A 239 -1.17 -16.25 -4.23
C ALA A 239 -2.30 -17.30 -4.19
N GLY A 240 -1.94 -18.57 -4.37
CA GLY A 240 -2.87 -19.70 -4.45
C GLY A 240 -3.30 -20.07 -5.88
N ASP A 241 -2.84 -19.37 -6.91
CA ASP A 241 -2.94 -19.81 -8.31
C ASP A 241 -1.93 -20.91 -8.63
N PHE A 242 -2.28 -21.79 -9.57
CA PHE A 242 -1.37 -22.79 -10.10
C PHE A 242 -0.90 -22.39 -11.48
N VAL A 243 0.41 -22.26 -11.68
CA VAL A 243 0.99 -21.83 -12.95
C VAL A 243 1.89 -22.92 -13.53
N LYS A 244 1.94 -22.99 -14.86
CA LYS A 244 2.79 -23.93 -15.58
C LYS A 244 4.01 -23.23 -16.14
N VAL A 245 5.17 -23.55 -15.58
CA VAL A 245 6.46 -22.99 -16.00
C VAL A 245 7.34 -24.12 -16.51
N LYS A 246 7.76 -24.04 -17.78
CA LYS A 246 8.63 -25.03 -18.44
C LYS A 246 8.11 -26.48 -18.33
N GLY A 247 6.78 -26.65 -18.37
CA GLY A 247 6.12 -27.97 -18.31
C GLY A 247 5.89 -28.53 -16.91
N GLN A 248 6.27 -27.82 -15.85
CA GLN A 248 6.00 -28.17 -14.45
C GLN A 248 4.96 -27.21 -13.87
N VAL A 249 4.09 -27.73 -13.00
CA VAL A 249 3.04 -26.95 -12.33
C VAL A 249 3.53 -26.54 -10.94
N PHE A 250 3.39 -25.27 -10.61
CA PHE A 250 3.78 -24.70 -9.33
C PHE A 250 2.61 -23.93 -8.72
N GLU A 251 2.45 -24.04 -7.41
CA GLU A 251 1.55 -23.19 -6.64
C GLU A 251 2.28 -21.89 -6.27
N VAL A 252 1.63 -20.75 -6.51
CA VAL A 252 2.15 -19.42 -6.18
C VAL A 252 1.94 -19.16 -4.69
N GLU A 253 3.03 -18.95 -3.96
CA GLU A 253 3.04 -18.63 -2.54
C GLU A 253 2.93 -17.12 -2.30
N GLU A 254 3.64 -16.32 -3.10
CA GLU A 254 3.71 -14.87 -2.97
C GLU A 254 3.96 -14.22 -4.33
N THR A 255 3.38 -13.03 -4.53
CA THR A 255 3.58 -12.21 -5.73
C THR A 255 4.09 -10.83 -5.34
N ASP A 256 5.16 -10.40 -6.00
CA ASP A 256 5.77 -9.09 -5.78
C ASP A 256 5.88 -8.33 -7.12
N PHE A 257 5.55 -7.05 -7.10
CA PHE A 257 5.50 -6.17 -8.28
C PHE A 257 6.38 -4.94 -8.06
N ASP A 258 7.39 -4.79 -8.91
CA ASP A 258 8.22 -3.60 -9.03
C ASP A 258 7.89 -2.87 -10.35
N ASP A 259 8.33 -1.61 -10.50
CA ASP A 259 7.96 -0.66 -11.57
C ASP A 259 7.94 -1.21 -13.03
N HIS A 260 8.56 -2.36 -13.33
CA HIS A 260 8.50 -3.00 -14.65
C HIS A 260 8.43 -4.55 -14.64
N ASP A 261 8.57 -5.22 -13.49
CA ASP A 261 8.72 -6.67 -13.38
C ASP A 261 7.79 -7.27 -12.32
N VAL A 262 7.34 -8.50 -12.55
CA VAL A 262 6.61 -9.35 -11.59
C VAL A 262 7.50 -10.50 -11.17
N THR A 263 7.57 -10.75 -9.86
CA THR A 263 8.23 -11.91 -9.26
C THR A 263 7.19 -12.81 -8.61
N LEU A 264 7.09 -14.05 -9.08
CA LEU A 264 6.27 -15.10 -8.48
C LEU A 264 7.15 -16.04 -7.66
N TRP A 265 6.84 -16.21 -6.38
CA TRP A 265 7.49 -17.17 -5.49
C TRP A 265 6.62 -18.43 -5.43
N PHE A 266 7.22 -19.60 -5.61
CA PHE A 266 6.51 -20.88 -5.64
C PHE A 266 6.76 -21.69 -4.37
N VAL A 267 5.73 -22.43 -3.96
CA VAL A 267 5.83 -23.43 -2.90
C VAL A 267 6.93 -24.44 -3.28
N GLY A 268 7.99 -24.50 -2.46
CA GLY A 268 9.20 -25.30 -2.75
C GLY A 268 10.44 -24.49 -3.13
N GLY A 269 10.37 -23.16 -3.10
CA GLY A 269 11.52 -22.25 -3.18
C GLY A 269 11.99 -21.89 -4.58
N ASN A 270 11.23 -22.25 -5.62
CA ASN A 270 11.49 -21.81 -6.99
C ASN A 270 10.87 -20.42 -7.23
N THR A 271 11.40 -19.68 -8.20
CA THR A 271 10.86 -18.37 -8.57
C THR A 271 10.76 -18.18 -10.08
N LEU A 272 9.79 -17.38 -10.49
CA LEU A 272 9.68 -16.86 -11.86
C LEU A 272 9.70 -15.34 -11.82
N LYS A 273 10.69 -14.73 -12.47
CA LYS A 273 10.73 -13.29 -12.72
C LYS A 273 10.45 -13.02 -14.19
N CYS A 274 9.49 -12.15 -14.48
CA CYS A 274 9.10 -11.79 -15.84
C CYS A 274 8.56 -10.34 -15.91
N ALA A 275 8.46 -9.78 -17.12
CA ALA A 275 7.89 -8.45 -17.29
C ALA A 275 6.40 -8.43 -16.90
N ALA A 276 5.91 -7.29 -16.42
CA ALA A 276 4.52 -7.15 -15.94
C ALA A 276 3.44 -7.64 -16.94
N GLY A 277 3.67 -7.45 -18.24
CA GLY A 277 2.77 -7.87 -19.31
C GLY A 277 2.95 -9.31 -19.80
N CYS A 278 3.80 -10.12 -19.16
CA CYS A 278 4.11 -11.48 -19.62
C CYS A 278 2.89 -12.40 -19.44
N PRO A 279 2.43 -13.11 -20.50
CA PRO A 279 1.38 -14.11 -20.35
C PRO A 279 1.96 -15.37 -19.68
N VAL A 280 1.30 -15.81 -18.62
CA VAL A 280 1.64 -17.00 -17.85
C VAL A 280 0.45 -17.96 -17.88
N GLU A 281 0.72 -19.24 -18.14
CA GLU A 281 -0.31 -20.28 -18.21
C GLU A 281 -0.77 -20.65 -16.79
N VAL A 282 -1.97 -20.22 -16.41
CA VAL A 282 -2.66 -20.65 -15.19
C VAL A 282 -3.39 -21.95 -15.48
N VAL A 283 -3.28 -22.92 -14.59
CA VAL A 283 -3.89 -24.24 -14.68
C VAL A 283 -4.78 -24.51 -13.47
N SER A 284 -5.72 -25.45 -13.60
CA SER A 284 -6.47 -25.93 -12.44
C SER A 284 -5.53 -26.61 -11.43
N ALA A 285 -5.90 -26.58 -10.16
CA ALA A 285 -5.20 -27.31 -9.12
C ALA A 285 -4.98 -28.78 -9.54
N PRO A 286 -3.77 -29.32 -9.45
CA PRO A 286 -3.51 -30.69 -9.83
C PRO A 286 -4.31 -31.61 -8.91
N VAL A 287 -5.23 -32.40 -9.49
CA VAL A 287 -5.90 -33.48 -8.77
C VAL A 287 -4.82 -34.43 -8.28
N ALA A 288 -4.71 -34.61 -6.97
CA ALA A 288 -3.72 -35.49 -6.38
C ALA A 288 -4.00 -36.94 -6.78
N ALA A 289 -3.49 -37.36 -7.94
CA ALA A 289 -3.31 -38.77 -8.25
C ALA A 289 -2.25 -39.29 -7.26
N GLY A 290 -2.71 -40.08 -6.27
CA GLY A 290 -1.91 -40.52 -5.13
C GLY A 290 -0.49 -40.95 -5.49
N ILE A 291 0.47 -40.07 -5.22
CA ILE A 291 1.89 -40.42 -5.19
C ILE A 291 2.16 -40.98 -3.80
N LYS A 292 2.35 -42.30 -3.78
CA LYS A 292 2.71 -43.09 -2.61
C LYS A 292 4.04 -42.58 -2.05
N VAL A 293 3.99 -41.89 -0.92
CA VAL A 293 5.18 -41.51 -0.14
C VAL A 293 5.85 -42.79 0.35
N LYS A 294 7.03 -43.10 -0.18
CA LYS A 294 7.90 -44.13 0.37
C LYS A 294 8.66 -43.50 1.52
N GLY A 295 8.19 -43.76 2.75
CA GLY A 295 8.90 -43.38 3.96
C GLY A 295 10.23 -44.14 4.08
N SER A 296 11.26 -43.41 4.46
CA SER A 296 12.42 -43.92 5.21
C SER A 296 12.88 -42.83 6.18
N GLU A 297 12.22 -42.85 7.33
CA GLU A 297 12.75 -42.74 8.69
C GLU A 297 14.20 -42.28 8.95
N HIS A 298 14.29 -41.54 10.08
CA HIS A 298 15.45 -41.17 10.93
C HIS A 298 16.28 -39.96 10.45
N ASP A 299 16.56 -38.92 11.25
CA ASP A 299 16.72 -38.88 12.70
C ASP A 299 16.42 -37.47 13.27
N ARG A 300 15.65 -37.43 14.37
CA ARG A 300 15.58 -36.26 15.27
C ARG A 300 16.61 -36.49 16.36
N SER A 301 17.66 -35.66 16.40
CA SER A 301 18.40 -35.44 17.64
C SER A 301 18.41 -33.96 18.04
N THR A 302 17.52 -33.67 19.00
CA THR A 302 17.75 -32.98 20.28
C THR A 302 18.80 -31.85 20.41
N LYS A 303 18.27 -30.71 20.89
CA LYS A 303 18.78 -29.85 21.99
C LYS A 303 20.28 -29.48 21.99
N ARG A 304 20.55 -28.21 21.70
CA ARG A 304 20.84 -27.17 22.70
C ARG A 304 20.83 -25.79 22.07
#